data_AF-A0A560X0Z4-F1
#
_entry.id   AF-A0A560X0Z4-F1
#
_cell.length_a   1.000
_cell.length_b   1.000
_cell.length_c   1.000
_cell.angle_alpha   90.00
_cell.angle_beta   90.00
_cell.angle_gamma   90.00
#
_symmetry.space_group_name_H-M   'P 1'
#
loop_
_entity.id
_entity.type
_entity.pdbx_description
1 polymer ?
#
loop_
_entity_poly.entity_id
_entity_poly.type
_entity_poly.pdbx_seq_one_letter_code
_entity_poly.pdbx_strand_id
1 'polypeptide(L)'
;MPDEARPDRSGILVSLDFVRQPRNCFEGVSILVRLLPGSDAIENGMARSILDRLCDRLVPVWFTDGAKKMLMHPENDVATLVMSGAAAPAHLKDEVAAWRERYAVFATKA
;
A
#
# COMPACT_ATOMS: atom_id res chain seq x y z
N MET A 1 -11.30 8.46 -9.34
CA MET A 1 -10.36 9.49 -8.84
C MET A 1 -10.94 10.86 -9.18
N PRO A 2 -10.91 11.85 -8.27
CA PRO A 2 -11.36 13.20 -8.55
C PRO A 2 -10.42 13.90 -9.55
N ASP A 3 -10.92 14.93 -10.24
CA ASP A 3 -10.21 15.62 -11.33
C ASP A 3 -8.96 16.40 -10.84
N GLU A 4 -8.93 16.75 -9.56
CA GLU A 4 -7.78 17.37 -8.89
C GLU A 4 -6.63 16.39 -8.64
N ALA A 5 -6.94 15.09 -8.51
CA ALA A 5 -5.95 14.04 -8.28
C ALA A 5 -5.25 13.58 -9.57
N ARG A 6 -5.47 14.28 -10.69
CA ARG A 6 -4.73 14.03 -11.93
C ARG A 6 -3.24 14.31 -11.73
N PRO A 7 -2.32 13.53 -12.33
CA PRO A 7 -0.88 13.71 -12.10
C PRO A 7 -0.34 15.09 -12.46
N ASP A 8 -0.85 15.70 -13.54
CA ASP A 8 -0.47 17.03 -14.00
C ASP A 8 -0.94 18.16 -13.06
N ARG A 9 -1.87 17.88 -12.16
CA ARG A 9 -2.42 18.86 -11.19
C ARG A 9 -1.97 18.59 -9.76
N SER A 10 -2.02 17.34 -9.35
CA SER A 10 -1.67 16.91 -8.00
C SER A 10 -0.18 16.71 -7.79
N GLY A 11 0.62 16.58 -8.86
CA GLY A 11 2.01 16.16 -8.72
C GLY A 11 2.15 14.76 -8.14
N ILE A 12 1.12 13.91 -8.24
CA ILE A 12 1.11 12.52 -7.75
C ILE A 12 0.76 11.57 -8.89
N LEU A 13 1.56 10.53 -9.04
CA LEU A 13 1.25 9.40 -9.91
C LEU A 13 0.73 8.23 -9.06
N VAL A 14 -0.46 7.71 -9.39
CA VAL A 14 -1.00 6.48 -8.80
C VAL A 14 -0.95 5.38 -9.85
N SER A 15 -0.23 4.29 -9.57
CA SER A 15 -0.11 3.12 -10.45
C SER A 15 -0.50 1.83 -9.74
N LEU A 16 -0.82 0.80 -10.52
CA LEU A 16 -0.93 -0.57 -10.05
C LEU A 16 0.35 -1.31 -10.45
N ASP A 17 1.06 -1.84 -9.47
CA ASP A 17 2.26 -2.65 -9.67
C ASP A 17 1.90 -4.13 -9.60
N PHE A 18 2.47 -4.92 -10.52
CA PHE A 18 2.43 -6.38 -10.51
C PHE A 18 3.86 -6.93 -10.54
N VAL A 19 4.26 -7.61 -9.46
CA VAL A 19 5.59 -8.20 -9.31
C VAL A 19 5.44 -9.71 -9.17
N ARG A 20 5.90 -10.46 -10.18
CA ARG A 20 5.75 -11.91 -10.23
C ARG A 20 6.49 -12.65 -9.11
N GLN A 21 7.67 -12.17 -8.74
CA GLN A 21 8.51 -12.73 -7.67
C GLN A 21 8.79 -11.61 -6.67
N PRO A 22 7.80 -11.26 -5.84
CA PRO A 22 7.92 -10.14 -4.93
C PRO A 22 8.80 -10.51 -3.73
N ARG A 23 9.44 -9.51 -3.10
CA ARG A 23 10.31 -9.77 -1.92
C ARG A 23 9.51 -10.10 -0.67
N ASN A 24 8.29 -9.60 -0.60
CA ASN A 24 7.26 -9.92 0.38
C ASN A 24 5.90 -9.95 -0.31
N CYS A 25 4.90 -10.62 0.27
CA CYS A 25 3.61 -10.81 -0.38
C CYS A 25 2.91 -9.50 -0.79
N PHE A 26 3.12 -8.40 -0.06
CA PHE A 26 2.51 -7.10 -0.34
C PHE A 26 3.11 -6.35 -1.52
N GLU A 27 4.18 -6.84 -2.13
CA GLU A 27 4.71 -6.29 -3.39
C GLU A 27 4.13 -6.99 -4.62
N GLY A 28 3.43 -8.12 -4.46
CA GLY A 28 2.95 -8.93 -5.59
C GLY A 28 1.93 -8.24 -6.49
N VAL A 29 0.87 -7.70 -5.88
CA VAL A 29 -0.11 -6.81 -6.53
C VAL A 29 -0.36 -5.67 -5.56
N SER A 30 0.01 -4.45 -5.92
CA SER A 30 -0.11 -3.31 -5.01
C SER A 30 -0.37 -2.00 -5.74
N ILE A 31 -0.94 -1.03 -5.03
CA ILE A 31 -1.08 0.33 -5.52
C ILE A 31 0.18 1.10 -5.10
N LEU A 32 0.83 1.77 -6.03
CA LEU A 32 1.95 2.68 -5.75
C LEU A 32 1.49 4.12 -5.93
N VAL A 33 1.58 4.89 -4.85
CA VAL A 33 1.42 6.34 -4.84
C VAL A 33 2.81 6.97 -4.86
N ARG A 34 3.14 7.65 -5.96
CA ARG A 34 4.45 8.25 -6.19
C ARG A 34 4.33 9.76 -6.28
N LEU A 35 5.13 10.46 -5.49
CA LEU A 35 5.31 11.91 -5.62
C LEU A 35 6.16 12.21 -6.86
N LEU A 36 5.74 13.19 -7.67
CA LEU A 36 6.56 13.70 -8.78
C LEU A 36 7.61 14.69 -8.27
N PRO A 37 8.78 14.81 -8.93
CA PRO A 37 9.80 15.78 -8.53
C PRO A 37 9.25 17.20 -8.47
N GLY A 38 9.53 17.92 -7.38
CA GLY A 38 9.08 19.31 -7.18
C GLY A 38 7.59 19.45 -6.82
N SER A 39 6.89 18.36 -6.56
CA SER A 39 5.50 18.36 -6.09
C SER A 39 5.39 18.82 -4.64
N ASP A 40 4.37 19.62 -4.33
CA ASP A 40 3.99 20.11 -3.01
C ASP A 40 2.79 19.32 -2.42
N ALA A 41 2.50 18.14 -2.97
CA ALA A 41 1.27 17.40 -2.69
C ALA A 41 1.17 16.85 -1.26
N ILE A 42 2.30 16.79 -0.54
CA ILE A 42 2.31 16.45 0.88
C ILE A 42 1.85 17.67 1.68
N GLU A 43 2.43 18.83 1.39
CA GLU A 43 2.21 20.11 2.06
C GLU A 43 0.77 20.60 1.85
N ASN A 44 0.25 20.48 0.64
CA ASN A 44 -1.11 20.90 0.30
C ASN A 44 -2.19 19.86 0.68
N GLY A 45 -1.80 18.71 1.24
CA GLY A 45 -2.73 17.69 1.75
C GLY A 45 -3.35 16.76 0.69
N MET A 46 -2.97 16.89 -0.58
CA MET A 46 -3.47 16.03 -1.66
C MET A 46 -3.03 14.56 -1.47
N ALA A 47 -1.79 14.33 -1.04
CA ALA A 47 -1.27 12.98 -0.76
C ALA A 47 -2.12 12.26 0.29
N ARG A 48 -2.46 12.95 1.39
CA ARG A 48 -3.36 12.42 2.43
C ARG A 48 -4.74 12.11 1.85
N SER A 49 -5.31 13.05 1.13
CA SER A 49 -6.65 12.90 0.53
C SER A 49 -6.75 11.72 -0.45
N ILE A 50 -5.66 11.41 -1.16
CA ILE A 50 -5.57 10.23 -2.03
C ILE A 50 -5.43 8.96 -1.18
N LEU A 51 -4.53 8.94 -0.21
CA LEU A 51 -4.30 7.79 0.66
C LEU A 51 -5.55 7.39 1.44
N ASP A 52 -6.29 8.34 2.01
CA ASP A 52 -7.54 8.09 2.73
C ASP A 52 -8.59 7.35 1.88
N ARG A 53 -8.53 7.51 0.55
CA ARG A 53 -9.45 6.84 -0.40
C ARG A 53 -8.95 5.49 -0.89
N LEU A 54 -7.65 5.22 -0.75
CA LEU A 54 -7.01 4.00 -1.26
C LEU A 54 -6.81 2.96 -0.15
N CYS A 55 -6.62 3.41 1.09
CA CYS A 55 -6.34 2.57 2.25
C CYS A 55 -7.62 1.98 2.89
N ASP A 56 -8.62 1.60 2.08
CA ASP A 56 -9.93 1.11 2.52
C ASP A 56 -10.23 -0.34 2.08
N ARG A 57 -9.34 -0.96 1.31
CA ARG A 57 -9.53 -2.27 0.68
C ARG A 57 -8.33 -3.16 0.95
N LEU A 58 -8.54 -4.47 0.84
CA LEU A 58 -7.49 -5.50 0.88
C LEU A 58 -6.59 -5.46 -0.38
N VAL A 59 -5.94 -4.32 -0.63
CA VAL A 59 -4.92 -4.11 -1.65
C VAL A 59 -3.83 -3.25 -1.01
N PRO A 60 -2.57 -3.70 -0.97
CA PRO A 60 -1.51 -2.94 -0.34
C PRO A 60 -1.30 -1.62 -1.05
N VAL A 61 -1.10 -0.56 -0.27
CA VAL A 61 -0.81 0.77 -0.78
C VAL A 61 0.59 1.14 -0.33
N TRP A 62 1.47 1.38 -1.28
CA TRP A 62 2.81 1.89 -1.04
C TRP A 62 2.87 3.37 -1.41
N PHE A 63 3.57 4.15 -0.60
CA PHE A 63 3.92 5.53 -0.92
C PHE A 63 5.42 5.63 -1.20
N THR A 64 5.80 6.47 -2.17
CA THR A 64 7.20 6.85 -2.39
C THR A 64 7.36 8.30 -2.82
N ASP A 65 8.35 8.98 -2.25
CA ASP A 65 8.80 10.32 -2.65
C ASP A 65 9.99 10.27 -3.63
N GLY A 66 10.36 9.08 -4.10
CA GLY A 66 11.54 8.84 -4.93
C GLY A 66 12.82 8.54 -4.15
N ALA A 67 12.91 8.94 -2.87
CA ALA A 67 14.03 8.63 -1.99
C ALA A 67 13.74 7.43 -1.07
N LYS A 68 12.50 7.31 -0.59
CA LYS A 68 12.03 6.25 0.30
C LYS A 68 10.74 5.65 -0.22
N LYS A 69 10.52 4.37 0.11
CA LYS A 69 9.26 3.65 -0.15
C LYS A 69 8.73 3.13 1.18
N MET A 70 7.46 3.40 1.46
CA MET A 70 6.79 3.08 2.72
C MET A 70 5.48 2.36 2.45
N LEU A 71 5.17 1.34 3.24
CA LEU A 71 3.87 0.67 3.21
C LEU A 71 2.88 1.54 4.00
N MET A 72 1.82 1.99 3.33
CA MET A 72 0.76 2.82 3.94
C MET A 72 -0.48 2.00 4.29
N HIS A 73 -0.70 0.87 3.60
CA HIS A 73 -1.77 -0.06 3.90
C HIS A 73 -1.36 -1.49 3.52
N PRO A 74 -1.62 -2.51 4.35
CA PRO A 74 -2.24 -2.43 5.68
C PRO A 74 -1.38 -1.70 6.71
N GLU A 75 -1.94 -1.48 7.91
CA GLU A 75 -1.18 -0.98 9.05
C GLU A 75 -0.01 -1.91 9.38
N ASN A 76 1.05 -1.34 9.97
CA ASN A 76 2.33 -2.02 10.09
C ASN A 76 2.27 -3.28 10.98
N ASP A 77 1.42 -3.28 12.01
CA ASP A 77 1.19 -4.43 12.89
C ASP A 77 0.51 -5.59 12.14
N VAL A 78 -0.55 -5.31 11.38
CA VAL A 78 -1.20 -6.27 10.48
C VAL A 78 -0.20 -6.78 9.44
N ALA A 79 0.55 -5.88 8.80
CA ALA A 79 1.55 -6.24 7.80
C ALA A 79 2.62 -7.18 8.38
N THR A 80 3.13 -6.88 9.58
CA THR A 80 4.12 -7.69 10.29
C THR A 80 3.57 -9.07 10.62
N LEU A 81 2.32 -9.15 11.11
CA LEU A 81 1.67 -10.43 11.42
C LEU A 81 1.46 -11.26 10.15
N VAL A 82 1.00 -10.65 9.06
CA VAL A 82 0.79 -11.33 7.78
C VAL A 82 2.12 -11.91 7.26
N MET A 83 3.18 -11.11 7.22
CA MET A 83 4.49 -11.52 6.71
C MET A 83 5.18 -12.57 7.59
N SER A 84 5.08 -12.44 8.91
CA SER A 84 5.75 -13.37 9.85
C SER A 84 5.04 -14.72 10.00
N GLY A 85 3.75 -14.80 9.65
CA GLY A 85 2.94 -15.99 9.93
C GLY A 85 2.57 -16.16 11.41
N ALA A 86 2.95 -15.24 12.29
CA ALA A 86 2.67 -15.31 13.73
C ALA A 86 1.16 -15.32 14.05
N ALA A 87 0.79 -15.84 15.22
CA ALA A 87 -0.60 -15.80 15.66
C ALA A 87 -1.05 -14.34 15.88
N ALA A 88 -2.15 -13.95 15.24
CA ALA A 88 -2.71 -12.62 15.40
C ALA A 88 -3.47 -12.51 16.74
N PRO A 89 -3.36 -11.36 17.46
CA PRO A 89 -4.20 -11.10 18.62
C PRO A 89 -5.68 -11.02 18.22
N ALA A 90 -6.58 -11.24 19.18
CA ALA A 90 -8.01 -11.39 18.91
C ALA A 90 -8.62 -10.24 18.08
N HIS A 91 -8.20 -8.99 18.34
CA HIS A 91 -8.72 -7.81 17.65
C HIS A 91 -8.21 -7.65 16.21
N LEU A 92 -7.12 -8.32 15.81
CA LEU A 92 -6.57 -8.29 14.44
C LEU A 92 -6.78 -9.60 13.68
N LYS A 93 -7.37 -10.61 14.34
CA LYS A 93 -7.43 -11.98 13.82
C LYS A 93 -8.10 -12.05 12.45
N ASP A 94 -9.26 -11.40 12.31
CA ASP A 94 -10.06 -11.49 11.11
C ASP A 94 -9.41 -10.72 9.95
N GLU A 95 -8.84 -9.54 10.23
CA GLU A 95 -8.12 -8.75 9.23
C GLU A 95 -6.86 -9.48 8.73
N VAL A 96 -6.02 -9.98 9.64
CA VAL A 96 -4.80 -10.73 9.27
C VAL A 96 -5.15 -11.98 8.47
N ALA A 97 -6.23 -12.68 8.84
CA ALA A 97 -6.70 -13.85 8.09
C ALA A 97 -7.13 -13.47 6.66
N ALA A 98 -7.90 -12.38 6.50
CA ALA A 98 -8.36 -11.91 5.19
C ALA A 98 -7.19 -11.51 4.28
N TRP A 99 -6.16 -10.84 4.82
CA TRP A 99 -4.94 -10.53 4.09
C TRP A 99 -4.18 -11.76 3.64
N ARG A 100 -3.97 -12.72 4.56
CA ARG A 100 -3.27 -13.98 4.26
C ARG A 100 -3.98 -14.78 3.18
N GLU A 101 -5.31 -14.89 3.26
CA GLU A 101 -6.11 -15.58 2.25
C GLU A 101 -5.95 -14.92 0.88
N ARG A 102 -6.16 -13.60 0.80
CA ARG A 102 -6.14 -12.87 -0.48
C ARG A 102 -4.76 -12.83 -1.13
N TYR A 103 -3.70 -12.76 -0.33
CA TYR A 103 -2.31 -12.66 -0.81
C TYR A 103 -1.54 -13.98 -0.72
N ALA A 104 -2.21 -15.10 -0.42
CA ALA A 104 -1.58 -16.43 -0.31
C ALA A 104 -0.77 -16.81 -1.55
N VAL A 105 -1.19 -16.40 -2.75
CA VAL A 105 -0.50 -16.68 -4.01
C VAL A 105 0.91 -16.06 -4.09
N PHE A 106 1.15 -14.99 -3.33
CA PHE A 106 2.43 -14.28 -3.26
C PHE A 106 3.20 -14.58 -1.97
N ALA A 107 2.66 -15.40 -1.07
CA ALA A 107 3.38 -15.84 0.10
C ALA A 107 4.53 -16.75 -0.34
N THR A 108 5.77 -16.31 -0.14
CA THR A 108 6.95 -17.13 -0.35
C THR A 108 6.84 -18.34 0.57
N LYS A 109 6.86 -19.56 0.02
CA LYS A 109 7.00 -20.77 0.85
C LYS A 109 8.31 -20.62 1.62
N ALA A 110 8.22 -20.59 2.95
CA ALA A 110 9.37 -20.65 3.84
C ALA A 110 10.12 -21.98 3.65
#